data_AF-A0A954FQG1-F1
#
_entry.id   AF-A0A954FQG1-F1
#
_cell.length_a   1.000
_cell.length_b   1.000
_cell.length_c   1.000
_cell.angle_alpha   90.00
_cell.angle_beta   90.00
_cell.angle_gamma   90.00
#
_symmetry.space_group_name_H-M   'P 1'
#
loop_
_entity.id
_entity.type
_entity.pdbx_description
1 polymer ?
#
loop_
_entity_poly.entity_id
_entity_poly.type
_entity_poly.pdbx_seq_one_letter_code
_entity_poly.pdbx_strand_id
1 'polypeptide(L)'
;MARRLPPELKAKIRDSLENGVSVESVSQMFGVAERTVYYLLRQLKAEQGVHRIFRVGRRSQLEPFRQQIQDLRATSPDFSMQEICDTLNLPVSPSALIRKLHDWSR
;
A
#
# COMPACT_ATOMS: atom_id res chain seq x y z
N MET A 1 0.15 -15.08 -28.54
CA MET A 1 -1.32 -14.89 -28.50
C MET A 1 -1.67 -13.95 -27.36
N ALA A 2 -2.19 -12.75 -27.62
CA ALA A 2 -2.64 -11.84 -26.57
C ALA A 2 -3.98 -12.35 -26.03
N ARG A 3 -3.95 -13.07 -24.90
CA ARG A 3 -5.16 -13.53 -24.21
C ARG A 3 -5.90 -12.27 -23.71
N ARG A 4 -6.99 -11.90 -24.38
CA ARG A 4 -7.86 -10.80 -23.91
C ARG A 4 -8.38 -11.18 -22.53
N LEU A 5 -8.09 -10.34 -21.52
CA LEU A 5 -8.66 -10.53 -20.19
C LEU A 5 -10.16 -10.24 -20.24
N PRO A 6 -10.99 -11.00 -19.50
CA PRO A 6 -12.39 -10.66 -19.33
C PRO A 6 -12.56 -9.22 -18.82
N PRO A 7 -13.56 -8.47 -19.31
CA PRO A 7 -13.78 -7.08 -18.91
C PRO A 7 -14.04 -6.95 -17.40
N GLU A 8 -14.73 -7.92 -16.80
CA GLU A 8 -14.97 -7.95 -15.35
C GLU A 8 -13.69 -8.11 -14.54
N LEU A 9 -12.77 -8.96 -15.01
CA LEU A 9 -11.46 -9.16 -14.37
C LEU A 9 -10.60 -7.91 -14.48
N LYS A 10 -10.65 -7.22 -15.63
CA LYS A 10 -9.97 -5.93 -15.84
C LYS A 10 -10.45 -4.87 -14.86
N ALA A 11 -11.76 -4.81 -14.59
CA ALA A 11 -12.34 -3.88 -13.62
C ALA A 11 -11.87 -4.16 -12.19
N LYS A 12 -11.87 -5.42 -11.75
CA LYS A 12 -11.38 -5.81 -10.41
C LYS A 12 -9.90 -5.50 -10.20
N ILE A 13 -9.08 -5.76 -11.22
CA ILE A 13 -7.64 -5.43 -11.19
C ILE A 13 -7.44 -3.92 -11.10
N ARG A 14 -8.21 -3.14 -11.86
CA ARG A 14 -8.18 -1.67 -11.84
C ARG A 14 -8.53 -1.13 -10.45
N ASP A 15 -9.64 -1.57 -9.87
CA ASP A 15 -10.07 -1.18 -8.52
C ASP A 15 -8.99 -1.52 -7.47
N SER A 16 -8.40 -2.71 -7.54
CA SER A 16 -7.31 -3.10 -6.63
C SER A 16 -6.06 -2.21 -6.77
N LEU A 17 -5.72 -1.81 -8.00
CA LEU A 17 -4.59 -0.91 -8.24
C LEU A 17 -4.87 0.52 -7.77
N GLU A 18 -6.11 1.00 -7.91
CA GLU A 18 -6.54 2.31 -7.40
C GLU A 18 -6.56 2.34 -5.86
N ASN A 19 -6.90 1.22 -5.23
CA ASN A 19 -6.80 1.00 -3.78
C ASN A 19 -5.34 0.82 -3.28
N GLY A 20 -4.34 0.96 -4.15
CA GLY A 20 -2.93 0.91 -3.76
C GLY A 20 -2.39 -0.51 -3.48
N VAL A 21 -3.06 -1.55 -4.01
CA VAL A 21 -2.54 -2.92 -3.94
C VAL A 21 -1.33 -3.08 -4.86
N SER A 22 -0.30 -3.78 -4.39
CA SER A 22 0.93 -4.00 -5.19
C SER A 22 0.64 -4.87 -6.40
N VAL A 23 1.40 -4.62 -7.48
CA VAL A 23 1.29 -5.39 -8.73
C VAL A 23 1.50 -6.89 -8.50
N GLU A 24 2.46 -7.25 -7.64
CA GLU A 24 2.73 -8.64 -7.25
C GLU A 24 1.53 -9.28 -6.55
N SER A 25 0.93 -8.61 -5.57
CA SER A 25 -0.27 -9.12 -4.88
C SER A 25 -1.46 -9.21 -5.83
N VAL A 26 -1.66 -8.24 -6.73
CA VAL A 26 -2.72 -8.29 -7.75
C VAL A 26 -2.50 -9.46 -8.71
N SER A 27 -1.26 -9.69 -9.14
CA SER A 27 -0.89 -10.83 -9.99
C SER A 27 -1.25 -12.16 -9.33
N GLN A 28 -0.90 -12.33 -8.05
CA GLN A 28 -1.21 -13.53 -7.28
C GLN A 28 -2.72 -13.70 -7.03
N MET A 29 -3.43 -12.63 -6.64
CA MET A 29 -4.86 -12.67 -6.32
C MET A 29 -5.73 -13.04 -7.53
N PHE A 30 -5.38 -12.54 -8.70
CA PHE A 30 -6.20 -12.72 -9.91
C PHE A 30 -5.63 -13.77 -10.88
N GLY A 31 -4.48 -14.39 -10.56
CA GLY A 31 -3.81 -15.38 -11.41
C GLY A 31 -3.38 -14.80 -12.76
N VAL A 32 -3.00 -13.52 -12.78
CA VAL A 32 -2.67 -12.78 -14.00
C VAL A 32 -1.18 -12.45 -13.99
N ALA A 33 -0.50 -12.67 -15.12
CA ALA A 33 0.91 -12.32 -15.26
C ALA A 33 1.17 -10.84 -14.90
N GLU A 34 2.21 -10.58 -14.11
CA GLU A 34 2.58 -9.23 -13.68
C GLU A 34 2.71 -8.24 -14.84
N ARG A 35 3.26 -8.70 -15.98
CA ARG A 35 3.36 -7.89 -17.21
C ARG A 35 2.02 -7.33 -17.66
N THR A 36 0.95 -8.11 -17.54
CA THR A 36 -0.41 -7.69 -17.86
C THR A 36 -0.90 -6.65 -16.86
N VAL A 37 -0.64 -6.83 -15.57
CA VAL A 37 -1.03 -5.88 -14.52
C VAL A 37 -0.29 -4.55 -14.72
N TYR A 38 1.01 -4.57 -15.05
CA TYR A 38 1.77 -3.37 -15.43
C TYR A 38 1.20 -2.68 -16.69
N TYR A 39 0.76 -3.46 -17.68
CA TYR A 39 0.12 -2.91 -18.87
C TYR A 39 -1.20 -2.20 -18.53
N LEU A 40 -2.03 -2.80 -17.68
CA LEU A 40 -3.27 -2.20 -17.21
C LEU A 40 -3.02 -0.93 -16.38
N LEU A 41 -2.03 -0.95 -15.50
CA LEU A 41 -1.58 0.21 -14.74
C LEU A 41 -1.11 1.34 -15.66
N ARG A 42 -0.41 1.02 -16.75
CA ARG A 42 0.02 2.01 -17.74
C ARG A 42 -1.18 2.60 -18.50
N GLN A 43 -2.17 1.79 -18.87
CA GLN A 43 -3.40 2.28 -19.49
C GLN A 43 -4.17 3.21 -18.55
N LEU A 44 -4.29 2.85 -17.28
CA LEU A 44 -4.89 3.69 -16.24
C LEU A 44 -4.19 5.05 -16.11
N LYS A 45 -2.86 5.05 -16.06
CA LYS A 45 -2.05 6.28 -16.02
C LYS A 45 -2.24 7.16 -17.26
N ALA A 46 -2.42 6.55 -18.43
CA ALA A 46 -2.67 7.28 -19.67
C ALA A 46 -4.10 7.85 -19.73
N GLU A 47 -5.10 7.08 -19.29
CA GLU A 47 -6.51 7.48 -19.26
C GLU A 47 -6.76 8.63 -18.27
N GLN A 48 -6.05 8.66 -17.13
CA GLN A 48 -6.21 9.71 -16.13
C GLN A 48 -5.50 11.02 -16.49
N GLY A 49 -4.82 11.13 -17.65
CA GLY A 49 -4.23 12.39 -18.14
C GLY A 49 -3.12 13.00 -17.27
N VAL A 50 -2.73 12.33 -16.18
CA VAL A 50 -1.83 12.89 -15.18
C VAL A 50 -0.61 11.99 -15.13
N HIS A 51 0.54 12.56 -15.52
CA HIS A 51 1.88 12.13 -15.11
C HIS A 51 2.06 12.20 -13.57
N ARG A 52 1.08 11.76 -12.79
CA ARG A 52 1.24 11.50 -11.36
C ARG A 52 1.89 10.15 -11.34
N ILE A 53 3.21 10.23 -11.31
CA ILE A 53 4.12 9.19 -10.91
C ILE A 53 3.47 8.52 -9.69
N PHE A 54 2.70 7.45 -9.91
CA PHE A 54 2.47 6.45 -8.88
C PHE A 54 3.87 5.93 -8.60
N ARG A 55 4.58 6.62 -7.71
CA ARG A 55 5.69 6.04 -6.99
C ARG A 55 5.05 4.82 -6.39
N VAL A 56 5.46 3.65 -6.89
CA VAL A 56 5.22 2.39 -6.20
C VAL A 56 5.93 2.59 -4.86
N GLY A 57 5.25 3.25 -3.93
CA GLY A 57 5.76 3.49 -2.61
C GLY A 57 5.95 2.11 -2.07
N ARG A 58 7.20 1.72 -1.80
CA ARG A 58 7.46 0.56 -0.96
C ARG A 58 6.50 0.70 0.21
N ARG A 59 5.55 -0.24 0.35
CA ARG A 59 4.62 -0.24 1.48
C ARG A 59 5.48 -0.01 2.70
N SER A 60 5.19 1.05 3.45
CA SER A 60 5.99 1.36 4.62
C SER A 60 5.97 0.12 5.49
N GLN A 61 7.11 -0.29 6.03
CA GLN A 61 7.20 -1.47 6.89
C GLN A 61 6.26 -1.38 8.11
N LEU A 62 5.76 -0.18 8.39
CA LEU A 62 4.78 0.18 9.42
C LEU A 62 3.30 -0.04 9.04
N GLU A 63 2.96 -0.18 7.76
CA GLU A 63 1.57 -0.41 7.32
C GLU A 63 0.90 -1.63 7.98
N PRO A 64 1.53 -2.81 8.08
CA PRO A 64 0.90 -3.95 8.77
C PRO A 64 0.71 -3.71 10.28
N PHE A 65 1.52 -2.85 10.89
CA PHE A 65 1.45 -2.52 12.32
C PHE A 65 0.55 -1.30 12.60
N ARG A 66 -0.04 -0.69 11.58
CA ARG A 66 -0.82 0.56 11.69
C ARG A 66 -1.92 0.46 12.75
N GLN A 67 -2.71 -0.61 12.72
CA GLN A 67 -3.81 -0.80 13.66
C GLN A 67 -3.29 -0.95 15.10
N GLN A 68 -2.24 -1.75 15.31
CA GLN A 68 -1.65 -1.98 16.63
C GLN A 68 -1.04 -0.69 17.23
N ILE A 69 -0.40 0.13 16.40
CA ILE A 69 0.13 1.44 16.81
C ILE A 69 -1.01 2.37 17.27
N GLN A 70 -2.15 2.36 16.57
CA GLN A 70 -3.31 3.17 16.92
C GLN A 70 -3.98 2.67 18.21
N ASP A 71 -4.17 1.37 18.35
CA ASP A 71 -4.72 0.73 19.56
C ASP A 71 -3.87 1.03 20.80
N LEU A 72 -2.53 0.93 20.70
CA LEU A 72 -1.64 1.26 21.81
C LEU A 72 -1.75 2.74 22.21
N ARG A 73 -1.82 3.65 21.24
CA ARG A 73 -2.03 5.08 21.53
C ARG A 73 -3.40 5.38 22.13
N ALA A 74 -4.44 4.65 21.73
CA ALA A 74 -5.78 4.81 22.28
C ALA A 74 -5.88 4.27 23.71
N THR A 75 -5.24 3.14 23.98
CA THR A 75 -5.28 2.46 25.28
C THR A 75 -4.38 3.13 26.31
N SER A 76 -3.30 3.78 25.87
CA SER A 76 -2.33 4.40 26.78
C SER A 76 -1.62 5.58 26.10
N PRO A 77 -2.11 6.81 26.31
CA PRO A 77 -1.59 8.01 25.66
C PRO A 77 -0.19 8.44 26.16
N ASP A 78 0.26 7.90 27.28
CA ASP A 78 1.59 8.19 27.87
C ASP A 78 2.74 7.37 27.27
N PHE A 79 2.47 6.38 26.42
CA PHE A 79 3.56 5.62 25.80
C PHE A 79 4.45 6.52 24.95
N SER A 80 5.74 6.49 25.25
CA SER A 80 6.73 7.12 24.39
C SER A 80 6.82 6.37 23.05
N MET A 81 7.18 7.08 21.99
CA MET A 81 7.36 6.48 20.66
C MET A 81 8.44 5.39 20.66
N GLN A 82 9.38 5.47 21.60
CA GLN A 82 10.41 4.47 21.79
C GLN A 82 9.84 3.18 22.38
N GLU A 83 8.98 3.27 23.38
CA GLU A 83 8.30 2.11 23.96
C GLU A 83 7.33 1.46 22.96
N ILE A 84 6.68 2.23 22.08
CA ILE A 84 5.84 1.65 21.02
C ILE A 84 6.70 0.83 20.04
N CYS A 85 7.86 1.37 19.64
CA CYS A 85 8.81 0.64 18.79
C CYS A 85 9.32 -0.64 19.46
N ASP A 86 9.64 -0.58 20.75
CA ASP A 86 10.15 -1.71 21.53
C ASP A 86 9.07 -2.78 21.73
N THR A 87 7.87 -2.36 22.14
CA THR A 87 6.70 -3.23 22.37
C THR A 87 6.27 -3.98 21.12
N LEU A 88 6.28 -3.30 19.96
CA LEU A 88 5.89 -3.89 18.68
C LEU A 88 7.09 -4.48 17.91
N ASN A 89 8.29 -4.44 18.49
CA ASN A 89 9.55 -4.85 17.87
C ASN A 89 9.69 -4.34 16.43
N LEU A 90 9.41 -3.05 16.23
CA LEU A 90 9.36 -2.46 14.91
C LEU A 90 10.78 -2.32 14.34
N PRO A 91 11.00 -2.69 13.06
CA PRO A 91 12.31 -2.56 12.41
C PRO A 91 12.59 -1.11 11.98
N VAL A 92 12.07 -0.11 12.70
CA VAL A 92 12.23 1.32 12.38
C VAL A 92 12.49 2.14 13.63
N SER A 93 13.21 3.24 13.45
CA SER A 93 13.49 4.18 14.53
C SER A 93 12.23 4.95 14.96
N PRO A 94 12.13 5.40 16.23
CA PRO A 94 11.01 6.19 16.73
C PRO A 94 10.71 7.45 15.89
N SER A 95 11.73 8.10 15.33
CA SER A 95 11.58 9.25 14.44
C SER A 95 10.88 8.91 13.12
N ALA A 96 11.10 7.71 12.59
CA ALA A 96 10.41 7.23 11.39
C ALA A 96 8.93 6.95 11.68
N LEU A 97 8.63 6.41 12.86
CA LEU A 97 7.28 6.23 13.36
C LEU A 97 6.54 7.57 13.49
N ILE A 98 7.15 8.59 14.12
CA ILE A 98 6.56 9.94 14.26
C ILE A 98 6.24 10.54 12.89
N ARG A 99 7.20 10.49 11.97
CA ARG A 99 7.02 11.03 10.62
C ARG A 99 5.87 10.34 9.90
N LYS A 100 5.68 9.04 10.14
CA LYS A 100 4.61 8.27 9.51
C LYS A 100 3.24 8.46 10.17
N LEU A 101 3.22 8.64 11.48
CA LEU A 101 2.03 9.05 12.22
C LEU A 101 1.50 10.41 11.74
N HIS A 102 2.39 11.38 11.50
CA HIS A 102 2.00 12.67 10.94
C HIS A 102 1.44 12.54 9.51
N ASP A 103 1.98 11.63 8.71
CA ASP A 103 1.50 11.33 7.35
C ASP A 103 0.09 10.69 7.37
N TRP A 104 -0.22 9.85 8.36
CA TRP A 104 -1.52 9.22 8.54
C TRP A 104 -2.60 10.13 9.14
N SER A 105 -2.23 11.29 9.69
CA SER A 105 -3.15 12.26 10.28
C SER A 105 -3.67 13.30 9.26
N ARG A 106 -3.30 13.16 7.99
CA ARG A 106 -3.60 14.09 6.90
C ARG A 106 -4.56 13.47 5.89
#